data_AF-A0A815WSU7-F1
#
_entry.id   AF-A0A815WSU7-F1
#
_cell.length_a   1.000
_cell.length_b   1.000
_cell.length_c   1.000
_cell.angle_alpha   90.00
_cell.angle_beta   90.00
_cell.angle_gamma   90.00
#
_symmetry.space_group_name_H-M   'P 1'
#
loop_
_entity.id
_entity.type
_entity.pdbx_description
1 polymer ?
#
loop_
_entity_poly.entity_id
_entity_poly.type
_entity_poly.pdbx_seq_one_letter_code
_entity_poly.pdbx_strand_id
1 'polypeptide(L)'
;MPRYTLTYHRKTKKKFNKLPSENEIQRVAHSLILQLNCVVKLTQQMRTEDSRYLQLLQRLRQGQCSYEDYELLLTRVVGQSSVSLHEPPWNQASMLVFRNEIRTQLNHRSTIHNAIQTGCDPMVCVAQDFCKGKPVEEPALLKNYWNYQIVRLSTCRDCYR
;
A
#
# COMPACT_ATOMS: atom_id res chain seq x y z
N MET A 1 -31.67 39.52 -33.47
CA MET A 1 -30.90 38.71 -32.48
C MET A 1 -31.80 37.57 -32.00
N PRO A 2 -31.62 36.33 -32.49
CA PRO A 2 -32.48 35.23 -32.09
C PRO A 2 -32.10 34.72 -30.69
N ARG A 3 -33.11 34.53 -29.84
CA ARG A 3 -33.00 33.85 -28.53
C ARG A 3 -33.01 32.35 -28.77
N TYR A 4 -31.93 31.66 -28.38
CA TYR A 4 -31.89 30.20 -28.35
C TYR A 4 -32.30 29.73 -26.96
N THR A 5 -33.44 29.05 -26.86
CA THR A 5 -33.90 28.38 -25.64
C THR A 5 -33.34 26.94 -25.66
N LEU A 6 -32.37 26.64 -24.80
CA LEU A 6 -31.87 25.28 -24.61
C LEU A 6 -32.90 24.45 -23.82
N THR A 7 -33.69 23.65 -24.53
CA THR A 7 -34.56 22.64 -23.94
C THR A 7 -33.73 21.44 -23.47
N TYR A 8 -33.63 21.28 -22.15
CA TYR A 8 -32.96 20.14 -21.54
C TYR A 8 -33.82 18.88 -21.69
N HIS A 9 -33.50 18.01 -22.65
CA HIS A 9 -34.07 16.67 -22.68
C HIS A 9 -33.54 15.86 -21.49
N ARG A 10 -34.39 15.70 -20.47
CA ARG A 10 -34.15 14.82 -19.33
C ARG A 10 -34.02 13.38 -19.84
N LYS A 11 -32.77 12.91 -20.00
CA LYS A 11 -32.46 11.51 -20.30
C LYS A 11 -33.21 10.63 -19.30
N THR A 12 -33.95 9.67 -19.84
CA THR A 12 -34.69 8.66 -19.10
C THR A 12 -33.78 8.01 -18.04
N LYS A 13 -34.28 7.89 -16.81
CA LYS A 13 -33.57 7.20 -15.73
C LYS A 13 -33.33 5.76 -16.18
N LYS A 14 -32.11 5.43 -16.63
CA LYS A 14 -31.66 4.03 -16.71
C LYS A 14 -31.85 3.46 -15.31
N LYS A 15 -32.68 2.42 -15.18
CA LYS A 15 -32.77 1.62 -13.96
C LYS A 15 -31.34 1.25 -13.60
N PHE A 16 -30.83 1.78 -12.49
CA PHE A 16 -29.57 1.34 -11.94
C PHE A 16 -29.79 -0.12 -11.56
N ASN A 17 -29.22 -1.05 -12.35
CA ASN A 17 -29.19 -2.45 -11.97
C ASN A 17 -28.56 -2.50 -10.57
N LYS A 18 -29.22 -3.23 -9.67
CA LYS A 18 -28.71 -3.46 -8.33
C LYS A 18 -27.26 -3.94 -8.46
N LEU A 19 -26.34 -3.27 -7.77
CA LEU A 19 -24.95 -3.68 -7.73
C LEU A 19 -24.89 -5.16 -7.32
N PRO A 20 -24.10 -5.99 -8.01
CA PRO A 20 -23.97 -7.40 -7.64
C PRO A 20 -23.50 -7.49 -6.19
N SER A 21 -24.10 -8.42 -5.47
CA SER A 21 -23.69 -8.75 -4.11
C SER A 21 -22.27 -9.28 -4.09
N GLU A 22 -21.61 -9.18 -2.94
CA GLU A 22 -20.25 -9.68 -2.75
C GLU A 22 -20.13 -11.17 -3.11
N ASN A 23 -21.14 -11.97 -2.76
CA ASN A 23 -21.21 -13.40 -3.10
C ASN A 23 -21.28 -13.62 -4.63
N GLU A 24 -22.01 -12.79 -5.36
CA GLU A 24 -22.07 -12.88 -6.83
C GLU A 24 -20.72 -12.50 -7.45
N ILE A 25 -20.07 -11.46 -6.95
CA ILE A 25 -18.73 -11.04 -7.40
C ILE A 25 -17.71 -12.16 -7.13
N GLN A 26 -17.70 -12.74 -5.93
CA GLN A 26 -16.80 -13.85 -5.57
C GLN A 26 -17.03 -15.08 -6.45
N ARG A 27 -18.28 -15.45 -6.73
CA ARG A 27 -18.60 -16.59 -7.60
C ARG A 27 -18.10 -16.39 -9.03
N VAL A 28 -18.29 -15.20 -9.60
CA VAL A 28 -17.81 -14.88 -10.94
C VAL A 28 -16.28 -14.84 -10.97
N ALA A 29 -15.64 -14.19 -9.99
CA ALA A 29 -14.18 -14.14 -9.88
C ALA A 29 -13.56 -15.54 -9.78
N HIS A 30 -14.13 -16.41 -8.94
CA HIS A 30 -13.70 -17.79 -8.82
C HIS A 30 -13.89 -18.56 -10.13
N SER A 31 -15.05 -18.41 -10.80
CA SER A 31 -15.30 -19.04 -12.10
C SER A 31 -14.30 -18.60 -13.17
N LEU A 32 -13.88 -17.33 -13.18
CA LEU A 32 -12.87 -16.82 -14.10
C LEU A 32 -11.48 -17.39 -13.80
N ILE A 33 -11.10 -17.48 -12.52
CA ILE A 33 -9.83 -18.09 -12.10
C ILE A 33 -9.76 -19.56 -12.53
N LEU A 34 -10.87 -20.30 -12.43
CA LEU A 34 -10.92 -21.70 -12.85
C LEU A 34 -10.82 -21.90 -14.38
N GLN A 35 -11.07 -20.86 -15.17
CA GLN A 35 -10.90 -20.91 -16.63
C GLN A 35 -9.44 -20.75 -17.07
N LEU A 36 -8.52 -20.41 -16.16
CA LEU A 36 -7.09 -20.35 -16.45
C LEU A 36 -6.57 -21.76 -16.77
N ASN A 37 -6.11 -21.97 -18.01
CA ASN A 37 -5.64 -23.25 -18.50
C ASN A 37 -4.12 -23.44 -18.42
N CYS A 38 -3.37 -22.36 -18.16
CA CYS A 38 -1.91 -22.37 -18.19
C CYS A 38 -1.37 -21.53 -17.03
N VAL A 39 -0.40 -22.11 -16.31
CA VAL A 39 0.37 -21.41 -15.29
C VAL A 39 1.84 -21.47 -15.71
N VAL A 40 2.44 -20.30 -15.93
CA VAL A 40 3.86 -20.17 -16.21
C VAL A 40 4.58 -19.81 -14.92
N LYS A 41 5.48 -20.69 -14.45
CA LYS A 41 6.29 -20.47 -13.26
C LYS A 41 7.66 -19.94 -13.66
N LEU A 42 7.95 -18.69 -13.31
CA LEU A 42 9.30 -18.15 -13.40
C LEU A 42 10.14 -18.68 -12.23
N THR A 43 11.22 -19.39 -12.55
CA THR A 43 12.10 -20.03 -11.54
C THR A 43 13.33 -19.19 -11.24
N GLN A 44 13.77 -18.34 -12.18
CA GLN A 44 14.94 -17.50 -12.01
C GLN A 44 14.64 -16.31 -11.09
N GLN A 45 15.44 -16.15 -10.03
CA GLN A 45 15.40 -15.00 -9.14
C GLN A 45 16.46 -13.98 -9.57
N MET A 46 16.07 -12.72 -9.76
CA MET A 46 16.98 -11.63 -10.16
C MET A 46 17.30 -10.64 -9.03
N ARG A 47 16.77 -10.86 -7.82
CA ARG A 47 16.93 -9.91 -6.70
C ARG A 47 18.28 -10.00 -6.00
N THR A 48 18.93 -11.16 -6.04
CA THR A 48 20.19 -11.43 -5.36
C THR A 48 20.93 -12.54 -6.10
N GLU A 49 22.27 -12.46 -6.08
CA GLU A 49 23.16 -13.44 -6.70
C GLU A 49 23.69 -14.48 -5.67
N ASP A 50 23.41 -14.28 -4.38
CA ASP A 50 23.82 -15.21 -3.32
C ASP A 50 23.03 -16.52 -3.40
N SER A 51 23.65 -17.54 -3.96
CA SER A 51 23.06 -18.86 -4.16
C SER A 51 22.68 -19.55 -2.84
N ARG A 52 23.47 -19.36 -1.78
CA ARG A 52 23.20 -19.95 -0.45
C ARG A 52 21.94 -19.32 0.16
N TYR A 53 21.81 -18.00 0.03
CA TYR A 53 20.62 -17.29 0.50
C TYR A 53 19.38 -17.62 -0.32
N LEU A 54 19.50 -17.74 -1.66
CA LEU A 54 18.39 -18.15 -2.51
C LEU A 54 17.85 -19.53 -2.15
N GLN A 55 18.73 -20.50 -1.89
CA GLN A 55 18.34 -21.84 -1.46
C GLN A 55 17.61 -21.81 -0.11
N LEU A 56 18.10 -21.02 0.85
CA LEU A 56 17.42 -20.80 2.12
C LEU A 56 16.00 -20.26 1.89
N LEU A 57 15.83 -19.23 1.06
CA LEU A 57 14.52 -18.63 0.78
C LEU A 57 13.55 -19.61 0.11
N GLN A 58 14.07 -20.49 -0.76
CA GLN A 58 13.27 -21.54 -1.39
C GLN A 58 12.78 -22.57 -0.36
N ARG A 59 13.66 -23.05 0.52
CA ARG A 59 13.30 -23.97 1.61
C ARG A 59 12.31 -23.34 2.58
N LEU A 60 12.52 -22.07 2.94
CA LEU A 60 11.61 -21.31 3.80
C LEU A 60 10.19 -21.26 3.22
N ARG A 61 10.06 -21.00 1.91
CA ARG A 61 8.76 -20.97 1.21
C ARG A 61 8.03 -22.32 1.25
N GLN A 62 8.80 -23.42 1.30
CA GLN A 62 8.26 -24.79 1.31
C GLN A 62 8.09 -25.35 2.73
N GLY A 63 8.49 -24.62 3.76
CA GLY A 63 8.49 -25.11 5.15
C GLY A 63 9.55 -26.19 5.41
N GLN A 64 10.66 -26.20 4.66
CA GLN A 64 11.70 -27.21 4.69
C GLN A 64 13.05 -26.67 5.20
N CYS A 65 13.04 -25.68 6.10
CA CYS A 65 14.26 -25.11 6.65
C CYS A 65 15.04 -26.12 7.51
N SER A 66 16.37 -26.10 7.39
CA SER A 66 17.27 -26.90 8.23
C SER A 66 17.87 -26.07 9.37
N TYR A 67 18.63 -26.71 10.25
CA TYR A 67 19.34 -26.02 11.32
C TYR A 67 20.43 -25.09 10.76
N GLU A 68 21.08 -25.47 9.67
CA GLU A 68 22.07 -24.65 8.98
C GLU A 68 21.46 -23.38 8.37
N ASP A 69 20.18 -23.42 7.97
CA ASP A 69 19.44 -22.23 7.54
C ASP A 69 19.21 -21.25 8.70
N TYR A 70 18.88 -21.79 9.87
CA TYR A 70 18.74 -20.99 11.09
C TYR A 70 20.05 -20.31 11.47
N GLU A 71 21.17 -21.05 11.50
CA GLU A 71 22.50 -20.49 11.73
C GLU A 71 22.85 -19.42 10.70
N LEU A 72 22.53 -19.65 9.41
CA LEU A 72 22.72 -18.63 8.39
C LEU A 72 21.94 -17.35 8.68
N LEU A 73 20.69 -17.44 9.14
CA LEU A 73 19.89 -16.27 9.51
C LEU A 73 20.49 -15.51 10.70
N LEU A 74 21.01 -16.22 11.70
CA LEU A 74 21.62 -15.59 12.87
C LEU A 74 22.79 -14.68 12.50
N THR A 75 23.59 -15.05 11.50
CA THR A 75 24.68 -14.19 11.04
C THR A 75 24.23 -12.86 10.41
N ARG A 76 22.93 -12.70 10.10
CA ARG A 76 22.34 -11.45 9.55
C ARG A 76 21.70 -10.60 10.66
N VAL A 77 21.62 -11.11 11.88
CA VAL A 77 21.21 -10.32 13.03
C VAL A 77 22.39 -9.47 13.44
N VAL A 78 22.29 -8.16 13.21
CA VAL A 78 23.22 -7.20 13.81
C VAL A 78 22.98 -7.27 15.33
N GLY A 79 23.99 -7.70 16.09
CA GLY A 79 23.86 -8.11 17.49
C GLY A 79 23.46 -7.01 18.48
N GLN A 80 23.81 -7.18 19.76
CA GLN A 80 23.48 -6.25 20.86
C GLN A 80 24.15 -4.87 20.78
N SER A 81 25.03 -4.64 19.81
CA SER A 81 25.60 -3.31 19.58
C SER A 81 24.50 -2.36 19.14
N SER A 82 24.28 -1.29 19.90
CA SER A 82 23.29 -0.27 19.58
C SER A 82 23.65 0.39 18.25
N VAL A 83 23.00 -0.04 17.18
CA VAL A 83 23.13 0.60 15.87
C VAL A 83 22.36 1.92 15.90
N SER A 84 23.04 3.02 15.61
CA SER A 84 22.38 4.32 15.43
C SER A 84 21.63 4.33 14.11
N LEU A 85 20.30 4.51 14.15
CA LEU A 85 19.48 4.69 12.94
C LEU A 85 19.66 6.06 12.29
N HIS A 86 20.41 6.97 12.91
CA HIS A 86 20.68 8.31 12.39
C HIS A 86 21.98 8.38 11.60
N GLU A 87 22.81 7.33 11.66
CA GLU A 87 24.11 7.28 11.00
C GLU A 87 24.07 6.37 9.76
N PRO A 88 24.88 6.66 8.73
CA PRO A 88 25.03 5.77 7.58
C PRO A 88 25.56 4.38 7.99
N PRO A 89 25.14 3.29 7.30
CA PRO A 89 24.16 3.25 6.23
C PRO A 89 22.70 3.18 6.72
N TRP A 90 22.48 3.09 8.03
CA TRP A 90 21.17 2.79 8.63
C TRP A 90 20.16 3.92 8.48
N ASN A 91 20.61 5.17 8.39
CA ASN A 91 19.77 6.31 8.08
C ASN A 91 19.17 6.29 6.66
N GLN A 92 19.67 5.43 5.77
CA GLN A 92 19.15 5.22 4.42
C GLN A 92 18.44 3.86 4.28
N ALA A 93 18.52 3.01 5.30
CA ALA A 93 17.95 1.67 5.24
C ALA A 93 16.41 1.72 5.36
N SER A 94 15.72 0.94 4.53
CA SER A 94 14.28 0.74 4.66
C SER A 94 13.98 -0.22 5.81
N MET A 95 13.14 0.22 6.75
CA MET A 95 12.71 -0.61 7.88
C MET A 95 11.40 -1.34 7.57
N LEU A 96 11.39 -2.64 7.80
CA LEU A 96 10.18 -3.47 7.76
C LEU A 96 9.72 -3.75 9.19
N VAL A 97 8.44 -3.51 9.45
CA VAL A 97 7.82 -3.74 10.76
C VAL A 97 6.49 -4.46 10.60
N PHE A 98 6.17 -5.32 11.55
CA PHE A 98 4.94 -6.13 11.51
C PHE A 98 3.66 -5.32 11.72
N ARG A 99 3.73 -4.27 12.55
CA ARG A 99 2.57 -3.49 12.97
C ARG A 99 2.51 -2.15 12.24
N ASN A 100 1.34 -1.85 11.70
CA ASN A 100 1.11 -0.61 10.97
C ASN A 100 1.26 0.63 11.87
N GLU A 101 0.92 0.50 13.16
CA GLU A 101 1.05 1.56 14.15
C GLU A 101 2.52 1.95 14.33
N ILE A 102 3.41 0.95 14.42
CA ILE A 102 4.85 1.16 14.53
C ILE A 102 5.39 1.80 13.25
N ARG A 103 4.96 1.32 12.08
CA ARG A 103 5.33 1.92 10.78
C ARG A 103 4.94 3.40 10.73
N THR A 104 3.71 3.71 11.11
CA THR A 104 3.18 5.07 11.12
C THR A 104 4.00 5.98 12.05
N GLN A 105 4.30 5.51 13.26
CA GLN A 105 5.11 6.26 14.22
C GLN A 105 6.55 6.50 13.73
N LEU A 106 7.20 5.47 13.17
CA LEU A 106 8.56 5.59 12.63
C LEU A 106 8.59 6.57 11.46
N ASN A 107 7.70 6.41 10.48
CA ASN A 107 7.60 7.30 9.33
C ASN A 107 7.33 8.74 9.75
N HIS A 108 6.41 8.94 10.71
CA HIS A 108 6.11 10.26 11.25
C HIS A 108 7.34 10.92 11.88
N ARG A 109 8.08 10.20 12.73
CA ARG A 109 9.33 10.70 13.34
C ARG A 109 10.38 11.05 12.28
N SER A 110 10.56 10.18 11.28
CA SER A 110 11.48 10.43 10.17
C SER A 110 11.07 11.66 9.35
N THR A 111 9.78 11.84 9.07
CA THR A 111 9.25 13.02 8.37
C THR A 111 9.49 14.30 9.15
N ILE A 112 9.21 14.33 10.46
CA ILE A 112 9.47 15.50 11.32
C ILE A 112 10.97 15.82 11.37
N HIS A 113 11.82 14.81 11.55
CA HIS A 113 13.26 15.01 11.58
C HIS A 113 13.78 15.62 10.26
N ASN A 114 13.32 15.09 9.12
CA ASN A 114 13.69 15.60 7.80
C ASN A 114 13.15 17.02 7.55
N ALA A 115 11.93 17.32 7.99
CA ALA A 115 11.34 18.65 7.95
C ALA A 115 12.21 19.69 8.69
N ILE A 116 12.64 19.37 9.90
CA ILE A 116 13.53 20.22 10.71
C ILE A 116 14.88 20.43 10.00
N GLN A 117 15.47 19.35 9.46
CA GLN A 117 16.77 19.43 8.78
C GLN A 117 16.72 20.24 7.47
N THR A 118 15.61 20.17 6.75
CA THR A 118 15.44 20.83 5.44
C THR A 118 14.80 22.21 5.53
N GLY A 119 14.27 22.59 6.71
CA GLY A 119 13.53 23.84 6.89
C GLY A 119 12.17 23.85 6.19
N CYS A 120 11.62 22.68 5.86
CA CYS A 120 10.35 22.52 5.18
C CYS A 120 9.27 22.06 6.16
N ASP A 121 8.05 22.59 6.05
CA ASP A 121 6.93 22.13 6.87
C ASP A 121 6.41 20.76 6.39
N PRO A 122 6.12 19.82 7.30
CA PRO A 122 5.62 18.51 6.94
C PRO A 122 4.16 18.59 6.47
N MET A 123 3.90 18.07 5.27
CA MET A 123 2.55 18.00 4.70
C MET A 123 1.98 16.59 4.84
N VAL A 124 0.72 16.48 5.29
CA VAL A 124 -0.01 15.21 5.34
C VAL A 124 -1.09 15.21 4.27
N CYS A 125 -0.91 14.38 3.25
CA CYS A 125 -1.90 14.16 2.22
C CYS A 125 -2.82 13.00 2.63
N VAL A 126 -4.07 13.31 2.99
CA VAL A 126 -5.07 12.27 3.28
C VAL A 126 -5.91 12.06 2.02
N ALA A 127 -5.89 10.84 1.49
CA ALA A 127 -6.79 10.47 0.40
C ALA A 127 -8.24 10.53 0.90
N GLN A 128 -9.10 11.25 0.18
CA GLN A 128 -10.52 11.26 0.48
C GLN A 128 -11.23 10.25 -0.41
N ASP A 129 -11.61 9.12 0.18
CA ASP A 129 -12.37 8.09 -0.50
C ASP A 129 -13.87 8.42 -0.53
N PHE A 130 -14.53 8.03 -1.61
CA PHE A 130 -15.97 8.24 -1.78
C PHE A 130 -16.68 6.90 -2.02
N CYS A 131 -17.72 6.62 -1.24
CA CYS A 131 -18.63 5.50 -1.50
C CYS A 131 -19.99 6.06 -1.92
N LYS A 132 -20.45 5.72 -3.13
CA LYS A 132 -21.72 6.21 -3.71
C LYS A 132 -21.84 7.74 -3.73
N GLY A 133 -20.71 8.43 -3.96
CA GLY A 133 -20.65 9.90 -4.00
C GLY A 133 -20.69 10.57 -2.63
N LYS A 134 -20.69 9.81 -1.53
CA LYS A 134 -20.52 10.34 -0.17
C LYS A 134 -19.07 10.11 0.29
N PRO A 135 -18.43 11.09 0.94
CA PRO A 135 -17.11 10.87 1.52
C PRO A 135 -17.20 9.75 2.57
N VAL A 136 -16.23 8.86 2.56
CA VAL A 136 -16.03 7.91 3.66
C VAL A 136 -15.40 8.72 4.79
N GLU A 137 -16.20 9.00 5.82
CA GLU A 137 -15.73 9.68 7.01
C GLU A 137 -15.26 8.64 8.02
N GLU A 138 -13.96 8.60 8.27
CA GLU A 138 -13.40 7.86 9.40
C GLU A 138 -12.79 8.85 10.39
N PRO A 139 -13.56 9.30 11.41
CA PRO A 139 -13.11 10.30 12.38
C PRO A 139 -11.84 9.89 13.13
N ALA A 140 -11.59 8.58 13.26
CA ALA A 140 -10.41 8.03 13.90
C ALA A 140 -9.11 8.37 13.16
N LEU A 141 -9.13 8.49 11.83
CA LEU A 141 -7.94 8.79 11.03
C LEU A 141 -7.44 10.23 11.25
N LEU A 142 -8.35 11.19 11.43
CA LEU A 142 -7.99 12.60 11.62
C LEU A 142 -7.47 12.89 13.03
N LYS A 143 -7.80 12.03 14.00
CA LYS A 143 -7.50 12.27 15.42
C LYS A 143 -6.01 12.23 15.77
N ASN A 144 -5.18 11.69 14.87
CA ASN A 144 -3.73 11.56 15.07
C ASN A 144 -2.90 12.63 14.33
N TYR A 145 -3.53 13.55 13.59
CA TYR A 145 -2.83 14.51 12.72
C TYR A 145 -3.18 15.99 12.99
N TRP A 146 -3.67 16.32 14.18
CA TRP A 146 -4.15 17.68 14.52
C TRP A 146 -3.13 18.82 14.31
N ASN A 147 -1.83 18.52 14.26
CA ASN A 147 -0.76 19.51 14.10
C ASN A 147 -0.20 19.59 12.67
N TYR A 148 -0.85 18.97 11.68
CA TYR A 148 -0.38 18.96 10.29
C TYR A 148 -1.21 19.86 9.39
N GLN A 149 -0.55 20.41 8.36
CA GLN A 149 -1.27 20.93 7.20
C GLN A 149 -1.83 19.73 6.43
N ILE A 150 -3.14 19.49 6.59
CA ILE A 150 -3.84 18.39 5.92
C ILE A 150 -4.26 18.88 4.53
N VAL A 151 -3.66 18.28 3.51
CA VAL A 151 -4.12 18.46 2.12
C VAL A 151 -4.97 17.26 1.75
N ARG A 152 -6.25 17.51 1.45
CA ARG A 152 -7.14 16.46 0.94
C ARG A 152 -6.96 16.35 -0.56
N LEU A 153 -6.42 15.23 -1.00
CA LEU A 153 -6.37 14.93 -2.42
C LEU A 153 -7.72 14.32 -2.81
N SER A 154 -8.53 15.06 -3.57
CA SER A 154 -9.70 14.49 -4.22
C SER A 154 -9.22 13.53 -5.29
N THR A 155 -9.53 12.24 -5.15
CA THR A 155 -9.31 11.29 -6.24
C THR A 155 -10.14 11.75 -7.44
N CYS A 156 -9.44 12.14 -8.51
CA CYS A 156 -10.06 12.51 -9.77
C CYS A 156 -10.82 11.29 -10.30
N ARG A 157 -12.13 11.44 -10.57
CA ARG A 157 -12.97 10.37 -11.14
C ARG A 157 -12.55 9.93 -12.54
N ASP A 158 -11.58 10.60 -13.15
CA ASP A 158 -11.18 10.36 -14.54
C ASP A 158 -10.03 9.35 -14.73
N CYS A 159 -9.51 8.72 -13.65
CA CYS A 159 -8.48 7.68 -13.78
C CYS A 159 -9.00 6.30 -14.24
N TYR A 160 -10.31 6.15 -14.47
CA TYR A 160 -10.90 4.97 -15.12
C TYR A 160 -11.61 5.42 -16.40
N ARG A 161 -10.86 5.60 -17.49
CA ARG A 161 -11.39 5.57 -18.85
C ARG A 161 -10.60 4.57 -19.67
#